data_AF-A0A170W814-F1
#
_entry.id   AF-A0A170W814-F1
#
_cell.length_a   1.000
_cell.length_b   1.000
_cell.length_c   1.000
_cell.angle_alpha   90.00
_cell.angle_beta   90.00
_cell.angle_gamma   90.00
#
_symmetry.space_group_name_H-M   'P 1'
#
loop_
_entity.id
_entity.type
_entity.pdbx_description
1 polymer ?
#
loop_
_entity_poly.entity_id
_entity_poly.type
_entity_poly.pdbx_seq_one_letter_code
_entity_poly.pdbx_strand_id
1 'polypeptide(L)'
;MSVYGRANSEWDELAEAGRNFLIERARLGKLTSYTELNATLVRRTGCRPFDFQRADERAAMGHLLGLIVERDQEIAPSDPPVMLSALVVYLDSNDAGTGFYQLAKELGLLSMSASAREKFEFWIEQVKRIQARHGAGPAVA
;
A
#
# COMPACT_ATOMS: atom_id res chain seq x y z
N MET A 1 21.92 2.27 7.73
CA MET A 1 21.54 3.57 8.34
C MET A 1 20.14 3.42 8.88
N SER A 2 19.82 3.90 10.09
CA SER A 2 18.45 3.81 10.60
C SER A 2 17.58 4.91 9.99
N VAL A 3 16.51 4.53 9.30
CA VAL A 3 15.50 5.47 8.77
C VAL A 3 14.30 5.45 9.73
N TYR A 4 13.81 6.63 10.15
CA TYR A 4 12.77 6.81 11.19
C TYR A 4 13.01 6.04 12.51
N GLY A 5 14.28 5.85 12.89
CA GLY A 5 14.63 5.11 14.11
C GLY A 5 14.25 3.63 14.06
N ARG A 6 14.20 3.03 12.88
CA ARG A 6 14.08 1.58 12.65
C ARG A 6 15.31 1.04 11.94
N ALA A 7 15.66 -0.21 12.21
CA ALA A 7 16.80 -0.85 11.54
C ALA A 7 16.43 -1.24 10.09
N ASN A 8 17.42 -1.39 9.21
CA ASN A 8 17.16 -1.82 7.83
C ASN A 8 16.50 -3.20 7.76
N SER A 9 16.95 -4.14 8.60
CA SER A 9 16.33 -5.47 8.69
C SER A 9 14.88 -5.41 9.15
N GLU A 10 14.54 -4.44 10.00
CA GLU A 10 13.16 -4.20 10.44
C GLU A 10 12.30 -3.72 9.26
N TRP A 11 12.84 -2.84 8.41
CA TRP A 11 12.15 -2.39 7.20
C TRP A 11 11.91 -3.51 6.19
N ASP A 12 12.90 -4.37 5.99
CA ASP A 12 12.77 -5.52 5.09
C ASP A 12 11.68 -6.48 5.57
N GLU A 13 11.66 -6.80 6.87
CA GLU A 13 10.66 -7.67 7.47
C GLU A 13 9.25 -7.05 7.40
N LEU A 14 9.12 -5.75 7.71
CA LEU A 14 7.85 -5.03 7.60
C LEU A 14 7.35 -4.97 6.16
N ALA A 15 8.25 -4.75 5.18
CA ALA A 15 7.88 -4.67 3.77
C ALA A 15 7.42 -6.04 3.25
N GLU A 16 8.12 -7.12 3.61
CA GLU A 16 7.72 -8.48 3.23
C GLU A 16 6.38 -8.87 3.87
N ALA A 17 6.23 -8.68 5.18
CA ALA A 17 5.00 -8.99 5.89
C ALA A 17 3.81 -8.15 5.39
N GLY A 18 4.05 -6.87 5.12
CA GLY A 18 3.07 -5.94 4.56
C GLY A 18 2.62 -6.34 3.16
N ARG A 19 3.58 -6.67 2.28
CA ARG A 19 3.29 -7.19 0.93
C ARG A 19 2.40 -8.42 0.98
N ASN A 20 2.78 -9.42 1.79
CA ASN A 20 2.04 -10.67 1.92
C ASN A 20 0.60 -10.41 2.42
N PHE A 21 0.45 -9.54 3.41
CA PHE A 21 -0.88 -9.14 3.89
C PHE A 21 -1.71 -8.47 2.80
N LEU A 22 -1.16 -7.52 2.04
CA LEU A 22 -1.92 -6.83 0.98
C LEU A 22 -2.31 -7.78 -0.16
N ILE A 23 -1.48 -8.77 -0.50
CA ILE A 23 -1.83 -9.81 -1.46
C ILE A 23 -3.00 -10.68 -0.94
N GLU A 24 -3.02 -11.02 0.34
CA GLU A 24 -4.16 -11.72 0.95
C GLU A 24 -5.44 -10.87 0.87
N ARG A 25 -5.35 -9.56 1.11
CA ARG A 25 -6.48 -8.62 0.94
C ARG A 25 -6.97 -8.57 -0.51
N ALA A 26 -6.04 -8.51 -1.47
CA ALA A 26 -6.33 -8.56 -2.89
C ALA A 26 -7.08 -9.85 -3.28
N ARG A 27 -6.60 -11.01 -2.79
CA ARG A 27 -7.23 -12.34 -2.99
C ARG A 27 -8.68 -12.39 -2.51
N LEU A 28 -8.95 -11.72 -1.40
CA LEU A 28 -10.28 -11.65 -0.79
C LEU A 28 -11.18 -10.57 -1.41
N GLY A 29 -10.67 -9.76 -2.35
CA GLY A 29 -11.39 -8.61 -2.89
C GLY A 29 -11.67 -7.52 -1.84
N LYS A 30 -10.85 -7.42 -0.80
CA LYS A 30 -11.06 -6.52 0.34
C LYS A 30 -10.03 -5.39 0.37
N LEU A 31 -10.48 -4.19 0.74
CA LEU A 31 -9.59 -3.10 1.18
C LEU A 31 -9.16 -3.33 2.63
N THR A 32 -8.17 -2.57 3.09
CA THR A 32 -7.71 -2.52 4.49
C THR A 32 -7.56 -1.08 4.93
N SER A 33 -7.50 -0.83 6.23
CA SER A 33 -7.13 0.48 6.78
C SER A 33 -5.66 0.54 7.20
N TYR A 34 -5.14 1.76 7.37
CA TYR A 34 -3.84 2.00 7.99
C TYR A 34 -3.72 1.36 9.39
N THR A 35 -4.80 1.40 10.18
CA THR A 35 -4.84 0.80 11.52
C THR A 35 -4.80 -0.73 11.47
N GLU A 36 -5.57 -1.35 10.55
CA GLU A 36 -5.56 -2.81 10.37
C GLU A 36 -4.21 -3.30 9.83
N LEU A 37 -3.59 -2.56 8.91
CA LEU A 37 -2.24 -2.84 8.43
C LEU A 37 -1.23 -2.79 9.58
N ASN A 38 -1.22 -1.70 10.35
CA ASN A 38 -0.30 -1.52 11.48
C ASN A 38 -0.44 -2.64 12.52
N ALA A 39 -1.67 -2.95 12.95
CA ALA A 39 -1.92 -4.04 13.89
C ALA A 39 -1.48 -5.41 13.34
N THR A 40 -1.65 -5.64 12.04
CA THR A 40 -1.23 -6.89 11.40
C THR A 40 0.30 -7.00 11.30
N LEU A 41 1.00 -5.92 10.98
CA LEU A 41 2.46 -5.89 10.93
C LEU A 41 3.07 -6.22 12.29
N VAL A 42 2.58 -5.58 13.36
CA VAL A 42 3.01 -5.85 14.74
C VAL A 42 2.80 -7.33 15.08
N ARG A 43 1.63 -7.89 14.75
CA ARG A 43 1.33 -9.29 15.04
C ARG A 43 2.24 -10.27 14.28
N ARG A 44 2.58 -9.98 13.02
CA ARG A 44 3.34 -10.88 12.15
C ARG A 44 4.85 -10.83 12.38
N THR A 45 5.37 -9.66 12.77
CA THR A 45 6.82 -9.39 12.84
C THR A 45 7.32 -9.18 14.28
N GLY A 46 6.42 -8.92 15.23
CA GLY A 46 6.81 -8.49 16.58
C GLY A 46 7.44 -7.09 16.64
N CYS A 47 7.54 -6.39 15.52
CA CYS A 47 8.09 -5.04 15.45
C CYS A 47 7.20 -4.03 16.19
N ARG A 48 7.80 -2.90 16.59
CA ARG A 48 7.07 -1.84 17.29
C ARG A 48 5.97 -1.23 16.40
N PRO A 49 4.78 -0.93 16.95
CA PRO A 49 3.71 -0.27 16.19
C PRO A 49 4.14 1.10 15.68
N PHE A 50 3.49 1.55 14.60
CA PHE A 50 3.55 2.95 14.18
C PHE A 50 2.59 3.79 15.02
N ASP A 51 3.08 4.92 15.54
CA ASP A 51 2.25 5.87 16.31
C ASP A 51 1.70 6.97 15.39
N PHE A 52 0.44 6.82 14.97
CA PHE A 52 -0.18 7.77 14.05
C PHE A 52 -0.48 9.15 14.65
N GLN A 53 -0.28 9.37 15.96
CA GLN A 53 -0.31 10.72 16.54
C GLN A 53 0.93 11.53 16.12
N ARG A 54 2.06 10.85 15.85
CA ARG A 54 3.30 11.51 15.48
C ARG A 54 3.46 11.64 13.97
N ALA A 55 3.87 12.82 13.52
CA ALA A 55 4.03 13.11 12.09
C ALA A 55 5.14 12.29 11.42
N ASP A 56 6.23 12.03 12.14
CA ASP A 56 7.35 11.22 11.67
C ASP A 56 6.96 9.74 11.49
N GLU A 57 6.18 9.17 12.40
CA GLU A 57 5.67 7.80 12.26
C GLU A 57 4.61 7.67 11.16
N ARG A 58 3.80 8.72 10.90
CA ARG A 58 2.94 8.75 9.69
C ARG A 58 3.76 8.77 8.41
N ALA A 59 4.84 9.55 8.35
CA ALA A 59 5.77 9.55 7.22
C ALA A 59 6.47 8.19 7.07
N ALA A 60 6.83 7.56 8.19
CA ALA A 60 7.42 6.22 8.24
C ALA A 60 6.49 5.15 7.66
N MET A 61 5.17 5.21 7.94
CA MET A 61 4.17 4.35 7.31
C MET A 61 4.05 4.61 5.80
N GLY A 62 4.10 5.87 5.37
CA GLY A 62 4.13 6.22 3.94
C GLY A 62 5.37 5.63 3.24
N HIS A 63 6.53 5.74 3.88
CA HIS A 63 7.77 5.13 3.39
C HIS A 63 7.65 3.60 3.27
N LEU A 64 7.10 2.93 4.29
CA LEU A 64 6.84 1.50 4.24
C LEU A 64 5.97 1.09 3.04
N LEU A 65 4.92 1.85 2.77
CA LEU A 65 4.03 1.58 1.64
C LEU A 65 4.75 1.73 0.30
N GLY A 66 5.69 2.68 0.19
CA GLY A 66 6.61 2.79 -0.95
C GLY A 66 7.47 1.53 -1.12
N LEU A 67 8.14 1.10 -0.04
CA LEU A 67 8.96 -0.11 -0.05
C LEU A 67 8.17 -1.36 -0.44
N ILE A 68 6.92 -1.49 0.02
CA ILE A 68 6.04 -2.61 -0.35
C ILE A 68 5.75 -2.60 -1.85
N VAL A 69 5.50 -1.43 -2.45
CA VAL A 69 5.24 -1.29 -3.89
C VAL A 69 6.49 -1.63 -4.69
N GLU A 70 7.64 -1.07 -4.32
CA GLU A 70 8.93 -1.37 -4.95
C GLU A 70 9.24 -2.86 -4.91
N ARG A 71 9.15 -3.47 -3.72
CA ARG A 71 9.38 -4.90 -3.52
C ARG A 71 8.43 -5.78 -4.34
N ASP A 72 7.15 -5.39 -4.46
CA ASP A 72 6.21 -6.15 -5.29
C ASP A 72 6.55 -6.06 -6.78
N GLN A 73 6.94 -4.88 -7.26
CA GLN A 73 7.34 -4.67 -8.65
C GLN A 73 8.62 -5.43 -9.00
N GLU A 74 9.57 -5.56 -8.06
CA GLU A 74 10.77 -6.38 -8.22
C GLU A 74 10.45 -7.88 -8.31
N ILE A 75 9.60 -8.39 -7.41
CA ILE A 75 9.27 -9.82 -7.33
C ILE A 75 8.35 -10.23 -8.48
N ALA A 76 7.41 -9.36 -8.83
CA ALA A 76 6.38 -9.63 -9.80
C ALA A 76 6.12 -8.32 -10.57
N PRO A 77 6.84 -8.08 -11.68
CA PRO A 77 6.57 -6.90 -12.50
C PRO A 77 5.21 -7.02 -13.20
N SER A 78 4.61 -5.87 -13.52
CA SER A 78 3.39 -5.78 -14.33
C SER A 78 3.45 -4.60 -15.27
N ASP A 79 2.84 -4.74 -16.44
CA ASP A 79 2.63 -3.64 -17.38
C ASP A 79 1.12 -3.49 -17.65
N PRO A 80 0.49 -2.39 -17.19
CA PRO A 80 1.09 -1.27 -16.46
C PRO A 80 1.40 -1.61 -14.98
N PRO A 81 2.28 -0.84 -14.32
CA PRO A 81 2.61 -1.07 -12.91
C PRO A 81 1.39 -0.98 -11.99
N VAL A 82 1.31 -1.91 -11.04
CA VAL A 82 0.31 -1.89 -9.96
C VAL A 82 0.95 -1.48 -8.64
N MET A 83 0.17 -0.83 -7.79
CA MET A 83 0.61 -0.33 -6.48
C MET A 83 -0.23 -0.97 -5.38
N LEU A 84 0.29 -2.00 -4.70
CA LEU A 84 -0.44 -2.68 -3.61
C LEU A 84 -0.95 -1.72 -2.52
N SER A 85 -0.26 -0.60 -2.30
CA SER A 85 -0.68 0.47 -1.39
C SER A 85 -2.06 1.06 -1.70
N ALA A 86 -2.59 0.91 -2.93
CA ALA A 86 -3.95 1.29 -3.31
C ALA A 86 -5.04 0.59 -2.48
N LEU A 87 -4.73 -0.57 -1.88
CA LEU A 87 -5.67 -1.30 -1.02
C LEU A 87 -5.80 -0.70 0.39
N VAL A 88 -4.93 0.23 0.77
CA VAL A 88 -4.91 0.86 2.10
C VAL A 88 -5.65 2.18 2.05
N VAL A 89 -6.78 2.28 2.75
CA VAL A 89 -7.64 3.47 2.77
C VAL A 89 -7.78 4.07 4.16
N TYR A 90 -8.15 5.36 4.21
CA TYR A 90 -8.64 5.96 5.45
C TYR A 90 -10.02 5.40 5.80
N LEU A 91 -10.25 5.11 7.09
CA LEU A 91 -11.52 4.56 7.58
C LEU A 91 -12.73 5.42 7.20
N ASP A 92 -12.55 6.74 7.16
CA ASP A 92 -13.67 7.69 6.99
C ASP A 92 -13.74 8.34 5.60
N SER A 93 -12.79 8.05 4.70
CA SER A 93 -12.66 8.81 3.43
C SER A 93 -12.87 7.99 2.16
N ASN A 94 -12.97 6.65 2.25
CA ASN A 94 -13.06 5.75 1.09
C ASN A 94 -12.08 6.13 -0.05
N ASP A 95 -10.84 6.49 0.33
CA ASP A 95 -9.78 7.00 -0.54
C ASP A 95 -8.43 6.50 0.02
N ALA A 96 -7.47 6.20 -0.86
CA ALA A 96 -6.14 5.68 -0.49
C ALA A 96 -5.24 6.69 0.25
N GLY A 97 -5.58 7.98 0.17
CA GLY A 97 -4.91 9.07 0.82
C GLY A 97 -3.86 9.77 -0.04
N THR A 98 -3.39 10.93 0.44
CA THR A 98 -2.47 11.79 -0.30
C THR A 98 -1.13 11.14 -0.60
N GLY A 99 -0.63 10.29 0.30
CA GLY A 99 0.64 9.56 0.13
C GLY A 99 0.62 8.61 -1.07
N PHE A 100 -0.50 7.92 -1.31
CA PHE A 100 -0.66 7.04 -2.47
C PHE A 100 -0.57 7.82 -3.79
N TYR A 101 -1.31 8.92 -3.91
CA TYR A 101 -1.27 9.74 -5.13
C TYR A 101 0.07 10.43 -5.34
N GLN A 102 0.78 10.80 -4.27
CA GLN A 102 2.11 11.38 -4.38
C GLN A 102 3.11 10.35 -4.90
N LEU A 103 3.10 9.13 -4.38
CA LEU A 103 3.93 8.03 -4.89
C LEU A 103 3.60 7.70 -6.36
N ALA A 104 2.31 7.67 -6.73
CA ALA A 104 1.91 7.42 -8.11
C ALA A 104 2.45 8.49 -9.08
N LYS A 105 2.54 9.75 -8.64
CA LYS A 105 3.14 10.84 -9.42
C LYS A 105 4.65 10.70 -9.54
N GLU A 106 5.33 10.34 -8.45
CA GLU A 106 6.78 10.12 -8.44
C GLU A 106 7.19 8.95 -9.36
N LEU A 107 6.35 7.92 -9.43
CA LEU A 107 6.50 6.79 -10.36
C LEU A 107 6.05 7.11 -11.80
N GLY A 108 5.55 8.32 -12.07
CA GLY A 108 5.05 8.72 -13.40
C GLY A 108 3.75 8.04 -13.84
N LEU A 109 3.06 7.35 -12.93
CA LEU A 109 1.79 6.65 -13.19
C LEU A 109 0.58 7.59 -13.19
N LEU A 110 0.71 8.74 -12.53
CA LEU A 110 -0.32 9.76 -12.44
C LEU A 110 0.28 11.13 -12.78
N SER A 111 -0.48 11.95 -13.54
CA SER A 111 -0.04 13.32 -13.86
C SER A 111 0.19 14.17 -12.61
N MET A 112 1.24 14.99 -12.61
CA MET A 112 1.52 15.96 -11.55
C MET A 112 0.35 16.94 -11.33
N SER A 113 -0.39 17.26 -12.41
CA SER A 113 -1.56 18.16 -12.39
C SER A 113 -2.90 17.41 -12.31
N ALA A 114 -2.91 16.12 -11.99
CA ALA A 114 -4.14 15.32 -11.95
C ALA A 114 -5.19 15.92 -11.00
N SER A 115 -6.39 16.10 -11.54
CA SER A 115 -7.60 16.53 -10.85
C SER A 115 -8.07 15.49 -9.83
N ALA A 116 -9.00 15.88 -8.96
CA ALA A 116 -9.61 14.96 -8.00
C ALA A 116 -10.31 13.78 -8.69
N ARG A 117 -10.94 14.01 -9.85
CA ARG A 117 -11.60 12.97 -10.63
C ARG A 117 -10.60 11.97 -11.20
N GLU A 118 -9.52 12.45 -11.83
CA GLU A 118 -8.47 11.59 -12.39
C GLU A 118 -7.78 10.76 -11.31
N LYS A 119 -7.54 11.33 -10.12
CA LYS A 119 -7.04 10.60 -8.95
C LYS A 119 -7.97 9.45 -8.57
N PHE A 120 -9.27 9.74 -8.45
CA PHE A 120 -10.25 8.74 -8.05
C PHE A 120 -10.40 7.62 -9.10
N GLU A 121 -10.47 7.97 -10.38
CA GLU A 121 -10.51 7.02 -11.50
C GLU A 121 -9.25 6.13 -11.51
N PHE A 122 -8.07 6.74 -11.34
CA PHE A 122 -6.81 6.02 -11.22
C PHE A 122 -6.80 5.05 -10.04
N TRP A 123 -7.25 5.49 -8.87
CA TRP A 123 -7.30 4.63 -7.68
C TRP A 123 -8.21 3.42 -7.88
N ILE A 124 -9.43 3.62 -8.42
CA ILE A 124 -10.35 2.53 -8.74
C ILE A 124 -9.70 1.53 -9.71
N GLU A 125 -9.03 2.03 -10.74
CA GLU A 125 -8.35 1.18 -11.72
C GLU A 125 -7.24 0.35 -11.08
N GLN A 126 -6.43 0.95 -10.20
CA GLN A 126 -5.39 0.24 -9.45
C GLN A 126 -5.98 -0.88 -8.59
N VAL A 127 -7.04 -0.62 -7.82
CA VAL A 127 -7.72 -1.63 -7.01
C VAL A 127 -8.23 -2.79 -7.87
N LYS A 128 -8.90 -2.49 -9.00
CA LYS A 128 -9.40 -3.51 -9.93
C LYS A 128 -8.28 -4.38 -10.49
N ARG A 129 -7.15 -3.78 -10.89
CA ARG A 129 -6.01 -4.52 -11.44
C ARG A 129 -5.34 -5.41 -10.41
N ILE A 130 -5.17 -4.91 -9.18
CA ILE A 130 -4.62 -5.69 -8.06
C ILE A 130 -5.51 -6.90 -7.76
N GLN A 131 -6.83 -6.70 -7.72
CA GLN A 131 -7.78 -7.78 -7.50
C GLN A 131 -7.85 -8.75 -8.68
N ALA A 132 -7.79 -8.28 -9.93
CA ALA A 132 -7.75 -9.16 -11.09
C ALA A 132 -6.47 -10.01 -11.13
N ARG A 133 -5.35 -9.44 -10.66
CA ARG A 133 -4.05 -10.09 -10.63
C ARG A 133 -3.94 -11.16 -9.54
N HIS A 134 -4.52 -10.91 -8.37
CA HIS A 134 -4.34 -11.78 -7.20
C HIS A 134 -5.61 -12.51 -6.76
N GLY A 135 -6.79 -12.01 -7.12
CA GLY A 135 -8.08 -12.62 -6.87
C GLY A 135 -8.29 -13.88 -7.70
N ALA A 136 -9.07 -14.81 -7.15
CA ALA A 136 -9.73 -15.81 -7.99
C ALA A 136 -10.60 -15.05 -9.01
N GLY A 137 -10.61 -15.50 -10.27
CA GLY A 137 -11.49 -14.96 -11.31
C GLY A 137 -12.95 -14.87 -10.82
N PRO A 138 -13.79 -14.06 -11.50
CA PRO A 138 -15.11 -13.72 -11.01
C PRO A 138 -15.84 -14.99 -10.59
N ALA A 139 -16.26 -15.05 -9.32
CA ALA A 139 -17.30 -15.98 -8.92
C ALA A 139 -18.55 -15.54 -9.68
N VAL A 140 -18.75 -16.14 -10.86
CA VAL A 140 -19.98 -16.08 -11.62
C VAL A 140 -21.04 -16.74 -10.74
N ALA A 141 -21.95 -15.94 -10.22
CA ALA A 141 -23.26 -16.40 -9.78
C ALA A 141 -24.20 -16.37 -10.98
#